data_AF-A0A0F9NQN3-F1
#
_entry.id   AF-A0A0F9NQN3-F1
#
_cell.length_a   1.000
_cell.length_b   1.000
_cell.length_c   1.000
_cell.angle_alpha   90.00
_cell.angle_beta   90.00
_cell.angle_gamma   90.00
#
_symmetry.space_group_name_H-M   'P 1'
#
loop_
_entity.id
_entity.type
_entity.pdbx_description
1 polymer ?
#
loop_
_entity_poly.entity_id
_entity_poly.type
_entity_poly.pdbx_seq_one_letter_code
_entity_poly.pdbx_strand_id
1 'polypeptide(L)' 'MRNVICISDMPPDLHEWVKAEAKRRGEAIGKRYSVALVFQEAVELLQAKQNDPALTK' A
#
# COMPACT_ATOMS: atom_id res chain seq x y z
N MET A 1 16.93 10.05 -11.59
CA MET A 1 15.80 10.74 -10.93
C MET A 1 15.22 9.77 -9.91
N ARG A 2 15.23 10.08 -8.61
CA ARG A 2 14.71 9.17 -7.58
C ARG A 2 13.23 9.45 -7.45
N ASN A 3 12.37 8.53 -7.89
CA ASN A 3 10.91 8.64 -7.73
C ASN A 3 10.56 8.38 -6.26
N VAL A 4 10.83 9.37 -5.41
CA VAL A 4 10.47 9.36 -3.99
C VAL A 4 9.21 10.22 -3.87
N ILE A 5 8.14 9.59 -3.39
CA ILE A 5 6.89 10.25 -3.07
C ILE A 5 6.80 10.24 -1.54
N CYS A 6 6.66 11.40 -0.92
CA CYS A 6 6.44 11.49 0.52
C CYS A 6 4.98 11.16 0.83
N ILE A 7 4.71 10.61 2.02
CA ILE A 7 3.33 10.37 2.48
C ILE A 7 2.52 11.68 2.49
N SER A 8 3.18 12.82 2.70
CA SER A 8 2.58 14.16 2.62
C SER A 8 2.07 14.54 1.23
N ASP A 9 2.58 13.91 0.17
CA ASP A 9 2.17 14.21 -1.21
C ASP A 9 0.90 13.46 -1.60
N MET A 10 0.40 12.58 -0.72
CA MET A 10 -0.80 11.78 -0.96
C MET A 10 -2.07 12.58 -0.65
N PRO A 11 -3.18 12.30 -1.35
CA PRO A 11 -4.48 12.82 -0.97
C PRO A 11 -4.79 12.51 0.51
N PRO A 12 -5.37 13.46 1.27
CA PRO A 12 -5.65 13.27 2.69
C PRO A 12 -6.48 12.01 2.98
N ASP A 13 -7.49 11.75 2.14
CA ASP A 13 -8.35 10.58 2.29
C ASP A 13 -7.59 9.26 2.13
N LEU A 14 -6.61 9.22 1.22
CA LEU A 14 -5.74 8.05 1.04
C LEU A 14 -4.85 7.86 2.28
N HIS A 15 -4.29 8.95 2.82
CA HIS A 15 -3.47 8.86 4.02
C HIS A 15 -4.25 8.34 5.23
N GLU A 16 -5.46 8.83 5.46
CA GLU A 16 -6.33 8.35 6.55
C GLU A 16 -6.76 6.90 6.35
N TRP A 17 -7.11 6.52 5.11
CA TRP A 17 -7.43 5.14 4.79
C TRP A 17 -6.26 4.18 5.11
N VAL A 18 -5.02 4.55 4.74
CA VAL A 18 -3.85 3.68 4.98
C VAL A 18 -3.57 3.52 6.48
N LYS A 19 -3.75 4.58 7.27
CA LYS A 19 -3.62 4.47 8.74
C LYS A 19 -4.67 3.53 9.32
N ALA A 20 -5.92 3.64 8.88
CA ALA A 20 -7.00 2.77 9.32
C ALA A 20 -6.72 1.30 8.97
N GLU A 21 -6.23 1.04 7.75
CA GLU A 21 -5.88 -0.29 7.30
C GLU A 21 -4.69 -0.89 8.06
N ALA A 22 -3.64 -0.09 8.28
CA ALA A 22 -2.50 -0.52 9.10
C ALA A 22 -2.94 -0.85 10.53
N LYS A 23 -3.82 -0.04 11.13
CA LYS A 23 -4.40 -0.33 12.46
C LYS A 23 -5.17 -1.65 12.45
N ARG A 24 -6.11 -1.83 11.51
CA ARG A 24 -6.94 -3.04 11.38
C ARG A 24 -6.09 -4.31 11.26
N ARG A 25 -5.04 -4.27 10.43
CA ARG A 25 -4.11 -5.40 10.27
C ARG A 25 -3.29 -5.64 11.53
N GLY A 26 -2.83 -4.57 12.17
CA GLY A 26 -2.09 -4.66 13.42
C GLY A 26 -2.89 -5.32 14.54
N GLU A 27 -4.16 -4.95 14.67
CA GLU A 27 -5.11 -5.58 15.61
C GLU A 27 -5.29 -7.07 15.29
N ALA A 28 -5.45 -7.43 14.02
CA ALA A 28 -5.63 -8.82 13.60
C ALA A 28 -4.42 -9.72 13.93
N ILE A 29 -3.19 -9.18 13.90
CA ILE A 29 -1.95 -9.94 14.19
C ILE A 29 -1.43 -9.72 15.63
N GLY A 30 -2.11 -8.88 16.42
CA GLY A 30 -1.68 -8.52 17.78
C GLY A 30 -0.36 -7.73 17.84
N LYS A 31 0.03 -7.02 16.78
CA LYS A 31 1.30 -6.28 16.69
C LYS A 31 1.13 -4.97 15.94
N ARG A 32 2.05 -4.02 16.10
CA ARG A 32 2.06 -2.81 15.25
C ARG A 32 2.33 -3.20 13.80
N TYR A 33 1.54 -2.66 12.88
CA TYR A 33 1.72 -2.85 11.45
C TYR A 33 2.05 -1.52 10.78
N SER A 34 3.04 -1.52 9.88
CA SER A 34 3.56 -0.28 9.29
C SER A 34 2.70 0.20 8.12
N VAL A 35 2.39 1.50 8.09
CA VAL A 35 1.75 2.18 6.96
C VAL A 35 2.54 1.97 5.67
N ALA A 36 3.88 1.95 5.74
CA ALA A 36 4.72 1.71 4.56
C ALA A 36 4.53 0.30 3.97
N LEU A 37 4.26 -0.70 4.81
CA LEU A 37 4.01 -2.07 4.34
C LEU A 37 2.68 -2.17 3.59
N VAL A 38 1.65 -1.45 4.02
CA VAL A 38 0.37 -1.39 3.28
C VAL A 38 0.58 -0.91 1.84
N PHE A 39 1.42 0.12 1.66
CA PHE A 39 1.75 0.62 0.32
C PHE A 39 2.60 -0.35 -0.49
N GLN A 40 3.63 -0.93 0.12
CA GLN A 40 4.49 -1.89 -0.55
C GLN A 40 3.68 -3.05 -1.12
N GLU A 41 2.82 -3.66 -0.30
CA GLU A 41 1.98 -4.77 -0.73
C GLU A 41 0.98 -4.37 -1.82
N ALA A 42 0.41 -3.16 -1.75
CA ALA A 42 -0.48 -2.65 -2.79
C ALA A 42 0.24 -2.48 -4.15
N VAL A 43 1.49 -2.01 -4.13
CA VAL A 43 2.33 -1.88 -5.34
C VAL A 43 2.69 -3.26 -5.88
N GLU A 44 3.09 -4.19 -5.02
CA GLU A 44 3.41 -5.57 -5.42
C GLU A 44 2.19 -6.27 -6.05
N LEU A 45 1.00 -6.09 -5.48
CA LEU A 45 -0.25 -6.58 -6.05
C LEU A 45 -0.57 -5.97 -7.42
N LEU A 46 -0.36 -4.66 -7.58
CA LEU A 46 -0.56 -4.00 -8.87
C LEU A 46 0.43 -4.51 -9.92
N GLN A 47 1.70 -4.64 -9.56
CA GLN A 47 2.74 -5.17 -10.45
C GLN A 47 2.44 -6.62 -10.84
N ALA A 48 2.01 -7.45 -9.89
CA ALA A 48 1.62 -8.83 -10.17
C ALA A 48 0.47 -8.89 -11.18
N LYS A 49 -0.55 -8.03 -11.05
CA LYS A 49 -1.65 -7.94 -12.01
C LYS A 49 -1.23 -7.43 -13.39
N GLN A 50 -0.29 -6.49 -13.44
CA GLN A 50 0.22 -5.95 -14.71
C GLN A 50 1.16 -6.92 -15.43
N ASN A 51 1.87 -7.74 -14.68
CA ASN A 51 2.78 -8.76 -15.22
C ASN A 51 2.08 -10.10 -15.47
N ASP A 52 0.78 -10.21 -15.19
CA ASP A 52 -0.01 -11.40 -15.52
C ASP A 52 -0.26 -11.46 -17.04
N PRO A 53 0.28 -12.46 -17.74
CA PRO A 53 0.07 -12.61 -19.18
C PRO A 53 -1.41 -12.79 -19.53
N ALA A 54 -2.25 -13.27 -18.61
CA ALA A 54 -3.69 -13.46 -18.84
C ALA A 54 -4.47 -12.13 -18.98
N LEU A 55 -3.89 -11.00 -18.56
CA LEU A 55 -4.45 -9.65 -18.71
C LEU A 55 -3.80 -8.87 -19.86
N THR A 56 -2.81 -9.45 -20.55
CA THR A 56 -2.02 -8.80 -21.60
C THR A 56 -2.29 -9.44 -22.97
N LYS A 57 -3.56 -9.50 -23.38
CA LYS A 57 -4.07 -9.97 -24.69
C LYS A 57 -3.70 -11.38 -25.14
#